data_AF-A0A0H3CBI2-F1
#
_entry.id   AF-A0A0H3CBI2-F1
#
_cell.length_a   1.000
_cell.length_b   1.000
_cell.length_c   1.000
_cell.angle_alpha   90.00
_cell.angle_beta   90.00
_cell.angle_gamma   90.00
#
_symmetry.space_group_name_H-M   'P 1'
#
loop_
_entity.id
_entity.type
_entity.pdbx_description
1 polymer ?
#
loop_
_entity_poly.entity_id
_entity_poly.type
_entity_poly.pdbx_seq_one_letter_code
_entity_poly.pdbx_strand_id
1 'polypeptide(L)'
;MARGRLSMGTRRNLLTPLVIGAGALWVLPLLAPPATQARAQARLKPQPAFERLSQGHLKVLTASARRAPDGLTISGLVRRAPGWKTGVDGHFDIEAFDGDGRSLGSTSLAWRGAFGLNGHNHAARYQAQIKGADLEAVARVRVAYKTLTHAAACAETDR
;
A
#
# COMPACT_ATOMS: atom_id res chain seq x y z
N MET A 1 36.40 0.03 51.49
CA MET A 1 36.70 -1.05 52.44
C MET A 1 35.43 -1.83 52.77
N ALA A 2 35.53 -3.18 52.84
CA ALA A 2 34.75 -4.19 53.60
C ALA A 2 33.19 -4.13 53.62
N ARG A 3 32.48 -5.15 53.07
CA ARG A 3 31.89 -6.35 53.75
C ARG A 3 30.73 -6.00 54.70
N GLY A 4 29.58 -6.69 54.77
CA GLY A 4 29.15 -7.99 54.26
C GLY A 4 27.71 -8.32 54.72
N ARG A 5 27.20 -9.46 54.24
CA ARG A 5 25.90 -10.11 54.53
C ARG A 5 25.61 -10.33 56.03
N LEU A 6 24.33 -10.50 56.35
CA LEU A 6 23.70 -11.53 57.23
C LEU A 6 22.17 -11.41 57.03
N SER A 7 21.43 -12.33 56.39
CA SER A 7 21.00 -13.67 56.85
C SER A 7 20.42 -13.69 58.27
N MET A 8 19.09 -13.74 58.35
CA MET A 8 18.29 -14.21 59.49
C MET A 8 16.90 -14.50 58.89
N GLY A 9 16.26 -15.66 59.02
CA GLY A 9 16.34 -16.68 60.04
C GLY A 9 14.93 -16.97 60.53
N THR A 10 14.26 -17.92 59.88
CA THR A 10 13.42 -18.97 60.47
C THR A 10 12.34 -18.58 61.51
N ARG A 11 11.07 -18.96 61.27
CA ARG A 11 10.39 -20.06 61.98
C ARG A 11 8.95 -20.30 61.50
N ARG A 12 8.65 -21.60 61.40
CA ARG A 12 7.36 -22.25 61.16
C ARG A 12 6.44 -22.15 62.38
N ASN A 13 5.13 -22.19 62.13
CA ASN A 13 4.08 -22.94 62.85
C ASN A 13 2.72 -22.31 62.50
N LEU A 14 1.57 -22.97 62.36
CA LEU A 14 1.11 -24.36 62.39
C LEU A 14 -0.42 -24.28 62.09
N LEU A 15 -1.04 -25.43 61.80
CA LEU A 15 -2.47 -25.75 61.94
C LEU A 15 -3.45 -25.46 60.77
N THR A 16 -3.84 -26.58 60.16
CA THR A 16 -5.14 -26.92 59.57
C THR A 16 -6.33 -26.56 60.49
N PRO A 17 -7.55 -26.33 59.95
CA PRO A 17 -8.44 -27.48 59.76
C PRO A 17 -9.29 -27.47 58.48
N LEU A 18 -9.73 -28.68 58.17
CA LEU A 18 -10.63 -29.13 57.12
C LEU A 18 -12.08 -28.71 57.43
N VAL A 19 -12.79 -28.06 56.51
CA VAL A 19 -14.27 -28.03 56.48
C VAL A 19 -14.77 -28.09 55.04
N ILE A 20 -15.44 -29.19 54.72
CA ILE A 20 -16.21 -29.42 53.50
C ILE A 20 -17.57 -28.77 53.70
N GLY A 21 -17.86 -27.72 52.93
CA GLY A 21 -19.18 -27.10 52.85
C GLY A 21 -19.81 -27.39 51.49
N ALA A 22 -20.70 -28.38 51.44
CA ALA A 22 -21.60 -28.59 50.31
C ALA A 22 -22.68 -27.50 50.33
N GLY A 23 -22.75 -26.68 49.28
CA GLY A 23 -23.77 -25.67 49.10
C GLY A 23 -23.95 -25.38 47.61
N ALA A 24 -24.97 -25.98 47.03
CA ALA A 24 -25.35 -25.81 45.63
C ALA A 24 -25.76 -24.36 45.34
N LEU A 25 -25.18 -23.73 44.32
CA LEU A 25 -25.77 -22.60 43.64
C LEU A 25 -25.61 -22.78 42.12
N TRP A 26 -26.74 -22.88 41.45
CA TRP A 26 -26.88 -23.02 40.01
C TRP A 26 -26.25 -21.83 39.28
N VAL A 27 -25.29 -22.08 38.40
CA VAL A 27 -24.87 -21.13 37.36
C VAL A 27 -25.16 -21.79 36.01
N LEU A 28 -26.25 -21.38 35.37
CA LEU A 28 -26.47 -21.66 33.95
C LEU A 28 -25.31 -21.04 33.16
N PRO A 29 -24.54 -21.80 32.37
CA PRO A 29 -23.68 -21.19 31.39
C PRO A 29 -24.60 -20.64 30.29
N LEU A 30 -24.78 -19.31 30.24
CA LEU A 30 -25.18 -18.67 28.98
C LEU A 30 -24.05 -18.97 27.98
N LEU A 31 -24.24 -20.00 27.17
CA LEU A 31 -23.45 -20.27 26.00
C LEU A 31 -23.74 -19.14 25.00
N ALA A 32 -23.00 -18.03 25.12
CA ALA A 32 -22.99 -17.02 24.08
C ALA A 32 -22.42 -17.69 22.82
N PRO A 33 -23.19 -17.80 21.72
CA PRO A 33 -22.61 -18.26 20.47
C PRO A 33 -21.47 -17.29 20.11
N PRO A 34 -20.34 -17.77 19.56
CA PRO A 34 -19.37 -16.86 18.98
C PRO A 34 -20.13 -16.08 17.90
N ALA A 35 -20.28 -14.78 18.12
CA ALA A 35 -20.80 -13.89 17.10
C ALA A 35 -19.84 -14.00 15.92
N THR A 36 -20.24 -14.79 14.91
CA THR A 36 -19.59 -14.87 13.62
C THR A 36 -19.47 -13.44 13.15
N GLN A 37 -18.28 -12.87 13.25
CA GLN A 37 -17.93 -11.67 12.51
C GLN A 37 -17.85 -12.09 11.05
N ALA A 38 -19.01 -12.31 10.44
CA ALA A 38 -19.23 -12.19 9.02
C ALA A 38 -19.11 -10.70 8.68
N ARG A 39 -17.92 -10.15 8.96
CA ARG A 39 -17.50 -8.86 8.46
C ARG A 39 -17.47 -9.07 6.97
N ALA A 40 -18.40 -8.41 6.27
CA ALA A 40 -18.57 -8.45 4.85
C ALA A 40 -17.22 -8.23 4.13
N GLN A 41 -16.45 -9.30 3.94
CA GLN A 41 -15.53 -9.41 2.84
C GLN A 41 -16.42 -9.62 1.62
N ALA A 42 -17.05 -8.54 1.16
CA ALA A 42 -17.31 -8.43 -0.26
C ALA A 42 -15.96 -8.78 -0.90
N ARG A 43 -15.87 -9.94 -1.56
CA ARG A 43 -14.66 -10.37 -2.26
C ARG A 43 -14.41 -9.31 -3.32
N LEU A 44 -13.68 -8.26 -2.94
CA LEU A 44 -13.12 -7.31 -3.87
C LEU A 44 -12.29 -8.16 -4.81
N LYS A 45 -12.75 -8.20 -6.05
CA LYS A 45 -12.08 -8.95 -7.08
C LYS A 45 -10.58 -8.59 -7.05
N PRO A 46 -9.67 -9.58 -7.07
CA PRO A 46 -8.25 -9.30 -6.91
C PRO A 46 -7.79 -8.25 -7.93
N GLN A 47 -7.15 -7.19 -7.46
CA GLN A 47 -6.46 -6.24 -8.33
C GLN A 47 -5.26 -6.96 -8.97
N PRO A 48 -4.88 -6.64 -10.22
CA PRO A 48 -3.67 -7.17 -10.81
C PRO A 48 -2.44 -6.72 -10.01
N ALA A 49 -1.34 -7.47 -10.15
CA ALA A 49 -0.08 -7.04 -9.57
C ALA A 49 0.43 -5.77 -10.28
N PHE A 50 0.90 -4.77 -9.52
CA PHE A 50 1.39 -3.51 -10.08
C PHE A 50 2.89 -3.33 -9.91
N GLU A 51 3.59 -3.29 -11.04
CA GLU A 51 4.97 -2.82 -11.11
C GLU A 51 4.98 -1.30 -11.31
N ARG A 52 5.57 -0.58 -10.36
CA ARG A 52 5.63 0.89 -10.35
C ARG A 52 7.06 1.34 -10.54
N LEU A 53 7.42 1.66 -11.78
CA LEU A 53 8.76 2.07 -12.16
C LEU A 53 8.83 3.61 -12.12
N SER A 54 9.41 4.12 -11.04
CA SER A 54 9.65 5.56 -10.86
C SER A 54 11.03 5.91 -11.38
N GLN A 55 11.14 6.96 -12.21
CA GLN A 55 12.42 7.46 -12.70
C GLN A 55 12.49 8.98 -12.58
N GLY A 56 13.71 9.50 -12.38
CA GLY A 56 13.99 10.93 -12.39
C GLY A 56 13.12 11.73 -11.43
N HIS A 57 12.19 12.51 -12.00
CA HIS A 57 11.54 13.65 -11.33
C HIS A 57 10.22 13.30 -10.64
N LEU A 58 9.72 12.07 -10.81
CA LEU A 58 8.39 11.67 -10.36
C LEU A 58 8.42 10.26 -9.73
N LYS A 59 7.68 10.10 -8.63
CA LYS A 59 7.45 8.82 -7.96
C LYS A 59 5.99 8.39 -8.08
N VAL A 60 5.78 7.16 -8.54
CA VAL A 60 4.46 6.51 -8.57
C VAL A 60 4.16 5.94 -7.19
N LEU A 61 3.12 6.45 -6.53
CA LEU A 61 2.74 6.06 -5.18
C LEU A 61 1.75 4.90 -5.20
N THR A 62 0.70 5.01 -6.00
CA THR A 62 -0.35 4.00 -6.10
C THR A 62 -0.70 3.75 -7.57
N ALA A 63 -1.25 2.58 -7.83
CA ALA A 63 -1.86 2.23 -9.10
C ALA A 63 -3.04 1.30 -8.82
N SER A 64 -4.11 1.45 -9.58
CA SER A 64 -5.29 0.60 -9.53
C SER A 64 -5.89 0.47 -10.92
N ALA A 65 -6.53 -0.67 -11.16
CA ALA A 65 -7.20 -0.98 -12.41
C ALA A 65 -8.70 -1.11 -12.16
N ARG A 66 -9.49 -0.57 -13.10
CA ARG A 66 -10.94 -0.67 -13.11
C ARG A 66 -11.42 -0.98 -14.51
N ARG A 67 -12.44 -1.82 -14.62
CA ARG A 67 -13.15 -2.03 -15.88
C ARG A 67 -13.76 -0.70 -16.34
N ALA A 68 -13.65 -0.43 -17.63
CA ALA A 68 -14.29 0.67 -18.33
C ALA A 68 -15.04 0.09 -19.55
N PRO A 69 -16.01 0.82 -20.12
CA PRO A 69 -16.79 0.32 -21.26
C PRO A 69 -15.94 -0.20 -22.43
N ASP A 70 -14.83 0.50 -22.73
CA ASP A 70 -13.97 0.19 -23.87
C ASP A 70 -12.63 -0.47 -23.48
N GLY A 71 -12.54 -1.03 -22.27
CA GLY A 71 -11.36 -1.76 -21.81
C GLY A 71 -11.01 -1.49 -20.35
N LEU A 72 -9.77 -1.08 -20.12
CA LEU A 72 -9.19 -0.99 -18.77
C LEU A 72 -8.77 0.44 -18.44
N THR A 73 -9.33 1.01 -17.37
CA THR A 73 -8.86 2.28 -16.81
C THR A 73 -7.83 2.01 -15.73
N ILE A 74 -6.63 2.56 -15.89
CA ILE A 74 -5.57 2.57 -14.88
C ILE A 74 -5.52 3.96 -14.26
N SER A 75 -5.58 4.04 -12.93
CA SER A 75 -5.50 5.29 -12.19
C SER A 75 -4.57 5.17 -11.00
N GLY A 76 -3.98 6.27 -10.57
CA GLY A 76 -3.10 6.24 -9.41
C GLY A 76 -2.71 7.61 -8.92
N LEU A 77 -1.89 7.61 -7.88
CA LEU A 77 -1.30 8.80 -7.30
C LEU A 77 0.18 8.81 -7.58
N VAL A 78 0.67 10.00 -7.91
CA VAL A 78 2.08 10.28 -8.13
C VAL A 78 2.47 11.47 -7.27
N ARG A 79 3.75 11.59 -6.97
CA ARG A 79 4.31 12.77 -6.32
C ARG A 79 5.61 13.16 -7.00
N ARG A 80 6.04 14.39 -6.77
CA ARG A 80 7.38 14.81 -7.16
C ARG A 80 8.42 13.96 -6.42
N ALA A 81 9.47 13.55 -7.12
CA ALA A 81 10.58 12.83 -6.51
C ALA A 81 11.21 13.67 -5.38
N PRO A 82 11.63 13.05 -4.25
CA PRO A 82 12.35 13.75 -3.21
C PRO A 82 13.60 14.43 -3.80
N GLY A 83 13.79 15.71 -3.51
CA GLY A 83 14.94 16.49 -4.00
C GLY A 83 14.73 17.20 -5.34
N TRP A 84 13.69 16.85 -6.13
CA TRP A 84 13.36 17.60 -7.33
C TRP A 84 12.59 18.87 -6.98
N LYS A 85 13.06 20.04 -7.44
CA LYS A 85 12.51 21.35 -7.04
C LYS A 85 11.78 22.09 -8.17
N THR A 86 11.96 21.67 -9.43
CA THR A 86 11.43 22.35 -10.61
C THR A 86 10.17 21.65 -11.15
N GLY A 87 9.69 22.11 -12.31
CA GLY A 87 8.63 21.46 -13.08
C GLY A 87 8.97 20.00 -13.39
N VAL A 88 7.95 19.18 -13.55
CA VAL A 88 8.08 17.76 -13.86
C VAL A 88 7.45 17.55 -15.23
N ASP A 89 8.26 17.16 -16.21
CA ASP A 89 7.81 16.90 -17.58
C ASP A 89 8.22 15.48 -17.99
N GLY A 90 7.30 14.75 -18.59
CA GLY A 90 7.49 13.34 -18.90
C GLY A 90 6.22 12.68 -19.41
N HIS A 91 6.28 11.36 -19.56
CA HIS A 91 5.12 10.55 -19.87
C HIS A 91 5.11 9.29 -19.01
N PHE A 92 3.93 8.71 -18.86
CA PHE A 92 3.78 7.36 -18.34
C PHE A 92 3.60 6.41 -19.50
N ASP A 93 4.37 5.33 -19.52
CA ASP A 93 4.09 4.15 -20.31
C ASP A 93 3.41 3.12 -19.41
N ILE A 94 2.23 2.68 -19.81
CA ILE A 94 1.41 1.76 -19.06
C ILE A 94 1.11 0.56 -19.94
N GLU A 95 1.40 -0.64 -19.44
CA GLU A 95 1.23 -1.88 -20.18
C GLU A 95 0.62 -2.96 -19.28
N ALA A 96 -0.34 -3.69 -19.82
CA ALA A 96 -1.01 -4.79 -19.13
C ALA A 96 -0.56 -6.14 -19.70
N PHE A 97 -0.42 -7.13 -18.82
CA PHE A 97 0.05 -8.46 -19.16
C PHE A 97 -0.90 -9.53 -18.61
N ASP A 98 -1.02 -10.63 -19.33
CA ASP A 98 -1.67 -11.86 -18.84
C ASP A 98 -0.79 -12.63 -17.85
N GLY A 99 -1.28 -13.79 -17.39
CA GLY A 99 -0.55 -14.67 -16.47
C GLY A 99 0.73 -15.26 -17.05
N ASP A 100 0.83 -15.37 -18.38
CA ASP A 100 2.00 -15.88 -19.11
C ASP A 100 3.02 -14.77 -19.43
N GLY A 101 2.69 -13.52 -19.11
CA GLY A 101 3.51 -12.35 -19.39
C GLY A 101 3.36 -11.79 -20.80
N ARG A 102 2.36 -12.21 -21.58
CA ARG A 102 2.07 -11.63 -22.90
C ARG A 102 1.38 -10.28 -22.72
N SER A 103 1.73 -9.33 -23.58
CA SER A 103 1.12 -8.00 -23.58
C SER A 103 -0.33 -8.10 -24.06
N LEU A 104 -1.25 -7.58 -23.24
CA LEU A 104 -2.68 -7.46 -23.55
C LEU A 104 -3.03 -6.06 -24.08
N GLY A 105 -2.06 -5.14 -24.08
CA GLY A 105 -2.21 -3.78 -24.57
C GLY A 105 -1.42 -2.76 -23.76
N SER A 106 -1.19 -1.61 -24.37
CA SER A 106 -0.44 -0.51 -23.78
C SER A 106 -1.06 0.84 -24.09
N THR A 107 -0.69 1.84 -23.31
CA THR A 107 -1.06 3.24 -23.52
C THR A 107 0.03 4.15 -22.96
N SER A 108 0.16 5.35 -23.50
CA SER A 108 1.08 6.37 -23.00
C SER A 108 0.33 7.66 -22.72
N LEU A 109 0.64 8.31 -21.59
CA LEU A 109 0.03 9.58 -21.19
C LEU A 109 1.11 10.62 -20.89
N ALA A 110 1.01 11.82 -21.48
CA ALA A 110 1.89 12.92 -21.12
C ALA A 110 1.51 13.45 -19.72
N TRP A 111 2.48 13.59 -18.83
CA TRP A 111 2.23 14.20 -17.53
C TRP A 111 1.94 15.69 -17.71
N ARG A 112 0.75 16.11 -17.27
CA ARG A 112 0.30 17.52 -17.28
C ARG A 112 -0.16 18.00 -15.91
N GLY A 113 0.01 17.18 -14.87
CA GLY A 113 -0.48 17.50 -13.53
C GLY A 113 0.42 18.51 -12.81
N ALA A 114 -0.20 19.44 -12.10
CA ALA A 114 0.50 20.30 -11.17
C ALA A 114 0.70 19.57 -9.83
N PHE A 115 1.93 19.47 -9.37
CA PHE A 115 2.21 19.26 -7.95
C PHE A 115 2.05 20.62 -7.29
N GLY A 116 1.26 20.72 -6.22
CA GLY A 116 0.82 21.99 -5.61
C GLY A 116 1.88 23.10 -5.60
N LEU A 117 1.43 24.32 -5.89
CA LEU A 117 2.29 25.52 -5.81
C LEU A 117 2.73 25.74 -4.34
N ASN A 118 3.89 26.36 -4.14
CA ASN A 118 4.45 26.76 -2.83
C ASN A 118 5.23 25.68 -2.05
N GLY A 119 5.83 24.70 -2.73
CA GLY A 119 6.78 23.78 -2.10
C GLY A 119 6.16 22.62 -1.31
N HIS A 120 4.83 22.56 -1.22
CA HIS A 120 4.13 21.40 -0.68
C HIS A 120 4.06 20.27 -1.72
N ASN A 121 4.85 19.21 -1.53
CA ASN A 121 4.91 18.04 -2.40
C ASN A 121 3.65 17.15 -2.23
N HIS A 122 2.51 17.64 -2.69
CA HIS A 122 1.24 16.90 -2.66
C HIS A 122 1.19 15.82 -3.73
N ALA A 123 0.51 14.72 -3.41
CA ALA A 123 0.20 13.70 -4.39
C ALA A 123 -0.81 14.24 -5.42
N ALA A 124 -0.57 13.96 -6.69
CA ALA A 124 -1.43 14.31 -7.80
C ALA A 124 -1.90 13.03 -8.52
N ARG A 125 -3.06 13.10 -9.17
CA ARG A 125 -3.68 11.94 -9.81
C ARG A 125 -3.26 11.82 -11.27
N TYR A 126 -3.06 10.59 -11.73
CA TYR A 126 -3.02 10.25 -13.15
C TYR A 126 -4.13 9.25 -13.48
N GLN A 127 -4.56 9.24 -14.74
CA GLN A 127 -5.50 8.27 -15.28
C GLN A 127 -5.19 8.02 -16.75
N ALA A 128 -5.21 6.76 -17.15
CA ALA A 128 -5.06 6.32 -18.54
C ALA A 128 -6.02 5.18 -18.86
N GLN A 129 -6.25 4.96 -20.14
CA GLN A 129 -7.09 3.87 -20.63
C GLN A 129 -6.30 3.00 -21.60
N ILE A 130 -6.35 1.69 -21.38
CA ILE A 130 -5.91 0.68 -22.34
C ILE A 130 -7.17 0.15 -23.01
N LYS A 131 -7.30 0.39 -24.32
CA LYS A 131 -8.46 -0.03 -25.09
C LYS A 131 -8.43 -1.54 -25.32
N GLY A 132 -9.58 -2.20 -25.24
CA GLY A 132 -9.73 -3.63 -25.55
C GLY A 132 -9.18 -4.60 -24.49
N ALA A 133 -8.47 -4.14 -23.46
CA ALA A 133 -8.01 -4.98 -22.37
C ALA A 133 -9.13 -5.25 -21.34
N ASP A 134 -9.38 -6.52 -21.01
CA ASP A 134 -10.32 -6.89 -19.95
C ASP A 134 -9.60 -7.08 -18.61
N LEU A 135 -10.17 -6.52 -17.54
CA LEU A 135 -9.65 -6.63 -16.17
C LEU A 135 -9.51 -8.09 -15.71
N GLU A 136 -10.33 -9.00 -16.23
CA GLU A 136 -10.29 -10.44 -15.90
C GLU A 136 -9.04 -11.15 -16.42
N ALA A 137 -8.57 -10.76 -17.60
CA ALA A 137 -7.43 -11.39 -18.26
C ALA A 137 -6.08 -10.85 -17.76
N VAL A 138 -6.10 -9.68 -17.10
CA VAL A 138 -4.89 -8.98 -16.67
C VAL A 138 -4.41 -9.52 -15.34
N ALA A 139 -3.24 -10.15 -15.34
CA ALA A 139 -2.57 -10.60 -14.14
C ALA A 139 -1.63 -9.52 -13.56
N ARG A 140 -1.02 -8.72 -14.44
CA ARG A 140 0.01 -7.74 -14.07
C ARG A 140 -0.09 -6.47 -14.90
N VAL A 141 0.19 -5.33 -14.29
CA VAL A 141 0.27 -4.02 -14.96
C VAL A 141 1.60 -3.36 -14.59
N ARG A 142 2.31 -2.89 -15.61
CA ARG A 142 3.53 -2.08 -15.46
C ARG A 142 3.18 -0.62 -15.71
N VAL A 143 3.50 0.23 -14.75
CA VAL A 143 3.39 1.69 -14.86
C VAL A 143 4.80 2.27 -14.74
N ALA A 144 5.32 2.77 -15.85
CA ALA A 144 6.66 3.36 -15.92
C ALA A 144 6.55 4.85 -16.22
N TYR A 145 7.15 5.69 -15.38
CA TYR A 145 7.34 7.10 -15.72
C TYR A 145 8.70 7.28 -16.40
N LYS A 146 8.71 8.04 -17.50
CA LYS A 146 9.91 8.45 -18.21
C LYS A 146 9.97 9.97 -18.31
N THR A 147 11.13 10.53 -17.96
CA THR A 147 11.40 11.95 -18.16
C THR A 147 11.58 12.23 -19.65
N LEU A 148 11.12 13.39 -20.13
CA LEU A 148 11.62 13.91 -21.40
C LEU A 148 13.08 14.30 -21.18
N THR A 149 14.00 13.74 -21.96
CA THR A 149 15.42 14.08 -21.87
C THR A 149 15.56 15.58 -22.10
N HIS A 150 16.02 16.32 -21.09
CA HIS A 150 16.28 17.76 -21.20
C HIS A 150 17.61 17.99 -21.95
N ALA A 151 17.73 17.48 -23.16
CA ALA A 151 18.86 17.74 -24.04
C ALA A 151 18.42 18.76 -25.10
N ALA A 152 18.38 20.06 -24.73
CA ALA A 152 18.47 21.21 -25.65
C ALA A 152 18.26 22.60 -25.00
N ALA A 153 18.61 22.84 -23.73
CA ALA A 153 18.46 24.20 -23.16
C ALA A 153 19.62 24.70 -22.28
N CYS A 154 20.79 24.05 -22.36
CA CYS A 154 22.02 24.59 -21.77
C CYS A 154 23.10 24.94 -22.81
N ALA A 155 22.74 25.03 -24.11
CA ALA A 155 23.66 25.39 -25.18
C ALA A 155 23.50 26.85 -25.67
N GLU A 156 22.82 27.71 -24.92
CA GLU A 156 22.73 29.14 -25.23
C GLU A 156 23.07 29.96 -23.99
N THR A 157 24.33 29.84 -23.57
CA THR A 157 24.98 30.82 -22.69
C THR A 157 26.47 30.85 -23.02
N ASP A 158 26.79 31.10 -24.30
CA ASP A 158 28.11 31.59 -24.70
C ASP A 158 28.00 32.30 -26.06
N ARG A 159 27.64 33.58 -26.03
CA ARG A 159 27.96 34.59 -27.05
C ARG A 159 28.07 35.95 -26.40
#